data_AF-A0A7K1WD27-F1
#
_entry.id   AF-A0A7K1WD27-F1
#
_cell.length_a   1.000
_cell.length_b   1.000
_cell.length_c   1.000
_cell.angle_alpha   90.00
_cell.angle_beta   90.00
_cell.angle_gamma   90.00
#
_symmetry.space_group_name_H-M   'P 1'
#
loop_
_entity.id
_entity.type
_entity.pdbx_description
1 polymer ?
#
loop_
_entity_poly.entity_id
_entity_poly.type
_entity_poly.pdbx_seq_one_letter_code
_entity_poly.pdbx_strand_id
1 'polypeptide(L)' 'MAAIPLTRTHRVLIGVVVAGAVIIAAIGFAGSYAAVRELAEAKGFGQFSLVFPIGIDAGICVLLALDLLL' A
#
# COMPACT_ATOMS: atom_id res chain seq x y z
N MET A 1 -10.64 1.19 -31.83
CA MET A 1 -10.32 2.29 -30.88
C MET A 1 -8.98 2.87 -31.30
N ALA A 2 -8.92 4.14 -31.70
CA ALA A 2 -7.66 4.75 -32.13
C ALA A 2 -6.73 4.92 -30.93
N ALA A 3 -5.54 4.33 -30.98
CA ALA A 3 -4.52 4.50 -29.94
C ALA A 3 -4.07 5.96 -29.94
N ILE A 4 -4.39 6.70 -28.88
CA ILE A 4 -3.90 8.07 -28.69
C ILE A 4 -2.37 7.96 -28.51
N PRO A 5 -1.56 8.56 -29.40
CA PRO A 5 -0.12 8.48 -29.27
C PRO A 5 0.33 9.28 -28.04
N LEU A 6 0.88 8.59 -27.04
CA LEU A 6 1.47 9.23 -25.86
C LEU A 6 2.67 10.08 -26.29
N THR A 7 2.48 11.40 -26.30
CA THR A 7 3.54 12.37 -26.58
C THR A 7 4.63 12.28 -25.51
N ARG A 8 5.86 12.73 -25.82
CA ARG A 8 6.98 12.69 -24.86
C ARG A 8 6.63 13.36 -23.53
N THR A 9 5.91 14.48 -23.59
CA THR A 9 5.42 15.19 -22.39
C THR A 9 4.51 14.33 -21.53
N HIS A 10 3.54 13.61 -22.13
CA HIS A 10 2.68 12.70 -21.36
C HIS A 10 3.47 11.61 -20.64
N ARG A 11 4.49 11.03 -21.29
CA ARG A 11 5.33 9.99 -20.66
C ARG A 11 6.13 10.54 -19.49
N VAL A 12 6.69 11.74 -19.62
CA VAL A 12 7.41 12.40 -18.53
C VAL A 12 6.47 12.72 -17.38
N LEU A 13 5.29 13.28 -17.66
CA LEU A 13 4.29 13.59 -16.64
C LEU A 13 3.81 12.32 -15.91
N ILE A 14 3.52 11.24 -16.64
CA ILE A 14 3.19 9.94 -16.04
C ILE A 14 4.33 9.47 -15.14
N GLY A 15 5.59 9.56 -15.61
CA GLY A 15 6.75 9.18 -14.81
C GLY A 15 6.86 9.96 -13.49
N VAL A 16 6.64 11.28 -13.53
CA VAL A 16 6.65 12.15 -12.34
C VAL A 16 5.52 11.78 -11.38
N VAL A 17 4.30 11.58 -11.91
CA VAL A 17 3.14 11.20 -11.10
C VAL A 17 3.34 9.85 -10.42
N VAL A 18 3.81 8.85 -11.16
CA VAL A 18 4.10 7.51 -10.61
C VAL A 18 5.19 7.59 -9.54
N ALA A 19 6.27 8.33 -9.80
CA ALA A 19 7.34 8.50 -8.82
C ALA A 19 6.83 9.18 -7.54
N GLY A 20 6.05 10.25 -7.66
CA GLY A 20 5.41 10.91 -6.53
C GLY A 20 4.45 10.00 -5.76
N ALA A 21 3.62 9.24 -6.48
CA ALA A 21 2.69 8.28 -5.89
C ALA A 21 3.42 7.19 -5.09
N VAL A 22 4.52 6.65 -5.63
CA VAL A 22 5.34 5.64 -4.93
C VAL A 22 5.94 6.21 -3.65
N ILE A 23 6.46 7.44 -3.67
CA ILE A 23 7.01 8.10 -2.48
C ILE A 23 5.94 8.27 -1.41
N ILE A 24 4.76 8.79 -1.78
CA ILE A 24 3.65 8.99 -0.85
C ILE A 24 3.19 7.64 -0.27
N ALA A 25 3.05 6.62 -1.11
CA ALA A 25 2.67 5.28 -0.69
C ALA A 25 3.68 4.69 0.29
N ALA A 26 4.99 4.85 0.04
CA ALA A 26 6.04 4.36 0.93
C ALA A 26 6.00 5.05 2.30
N ILE A 27 5.78 6.37 2.35
CA ILE A 27 5.65 7.13 3.60
C ILE A 27 4.41 6.67 4.38
N GLY A 28 3.27 6.56 3.70
CA GLY A 28 2.02 6.09 4.31
C GLY A 28 2.14 4.67 4.85
N PHE A 29 2.76 3.77 4.08
CA PHE A 29 3.01 2.39 4.49
C PHE A 29 3.92 2.33 5.72
N ALA A 30 5.08 3.00 5.70
CA ALA A 30 6.01 2.99 6.82
C ALA A 30 5.37 3.56 8.10
N GLY A 31 4.60 4.64 8.00
CA GLY A 31 3.90 5.24 9.14
C GLY A 31 2.79 4.34 9.69
N SER A 32 1.95 3.79 8.81
CA SER A 32 0.88 2.86 9.22
C SER A 32 1.44 1.60 9.88
N TYR A 33 2.48 1.01 9.28
CA TYR A 33 3.14 -0.18 9.81
C TYR A 33 3.74 0.07 11.20
N ALA A 34 4.42 1.21 11.37
CA ALA A 34 4.99 1.58 12.66
C ALA A 34 3.91 1.76 13.74
N ALA A 35 2.81 2.42 13.42
CA ALA A 35 1.70 2.64 14.35
C ALA A 35 1.02 1.33 14.76
N VAL A 36 0.77 0.42 13.81
CA VAL A 36 0.13 -0.88 14.08
C VAL A 36 1.08 -1.80 14.87
N ARG A 37 2.39 -1.77 14.55
CA ARG A 37 3.42 -2.48 15.32
C ARG A 37 3.50 -1.96 16.75
N GLU A 38 3.58 -0.64 16.93
CA GLU A 38 3.66 0.00 18.26
C GLU A 38 2.41 -0.30 19.08
N LEU A 39 1.22 -0.30 18.46
CA LEU A 39 -0.01 -0.73 19.11
C LEU A 39 0.07 -2.19 19.57
N ALA A 40 0.57 -3.10 18.73
CA ALA A 40 0.74 -4.50 19.09
C ALA A 40 1.78 -4.69 20.21
N GLU A 41 2.88 -3.93 20.20
CA GLU A 41 3.87 -3.91 21.29
C GLU A 41 3.25 -3.44 22.60
N ALA A 42 2.50 -2.33 22.58
CA ALA A 42 1.79 -1.80 23.74
C ALA A 42 0.73 -2.78 24.28
N LYS A 43 0.15 -3.62 23.42
CA LYS A 43 -0.80 -4.67 23.80
C LYS A 43 -0.13 -5.97 24.27
N GLY A 44 1.20 -6.04 24.30
CA GLY A 44 1.94 -7.18 24.83
C GLY A 44 2.14 -8.34 23.86
N PHE A 45 2.00 -8.12 22.54
CA PHE A 45 2.18 -9.16 21.53
C PHE A 45 3.65 -9.62 21.37
N GLY A 46 4.61 -8.94 22.00
CA GLY A 46 6.03 -9.29 21.93
C GLY A 46 6.54 -9.33 20.48
N GLN A 47 7.25 -10.39 20.09
CA GLN A 47 7.77 -10.56 18.73
C GLN A 47 6.67 -10.65 17.65
N PHE A 48 5.42 -10.92 18.03
CA PHE A 48 4.31 -10.99 17.08
C PHE A 48 3.90 -9.60 16.55
N SER A 49 4.32 -8.51 17.21
CA SER A 49 4.07 -7.14 16.73
C SER A 49 4.62 -6.87 15.33
N LEU A 50 5.68 -7.57 14.92
CA LEU A 50 6.29 -7.44 13.60
C LEU A 50 5.44 -8.08 12.50
N VAL A 51 4.77 -9.19 12.79
CA VAL A 51 3.93 -9.91 11.80
C VAL A 51 2.47 -9.48 11.84
N PHE A 52 2.04 -8.81 12.91
CA PHE A 52 0.66 -8.35 13.08
C PHE A 52 0.18 -7.41 11.95
N PRO A 53 0.95 -6.37 11.52
CA PRO A 53 0.54 -5.54 10.38
C PRO A 53 0.37 -6.33 9.08
N ILE A 54 1.23 -7.33 8.84
CA ILE A 54 1.16 -8.19 7.65
C ILE A 54 -0.12 -9.04 7.67
N GLY A 55 -0.52 -9.51 8.85
CA GLY A 55 -1.79 -10.22 9.03
C GLY A 55 -3.01 -9.35 8.72
N ILE A 56 -2.97 -8.06 9.07
CA ILE A 56 -4.02 -7.09 8.74
C ILE A 56 -4.13 -6.92 7.21
N ASP A 57 -3.01 -6.70 6.52
CA ASP A 57 -2.97 -6.56 5.07
C ASP A 57 -3.49 -7.81 4.36
N ALA A 58 -3.07 -9.00 4.81
CA ALA A 58 -3.57 -10.27 4.30
C ALA A 58 -5.09 -10.40 4.49
N GLY A 59 -5.61 -10.00 5.65
CA GLY A 59 -7.05 -9.95 5.92
C GLY A 59 -7.80 -9.04 4.95
N ILE A 60 -7.28 -7.83 4.71
CA ILE A 60 -7.86 -6.88 3.75
C ILE A 60 -7.85 -7.49 2.33
N CYS A 61 -6.74 -8.08 1.89
CA CYS A 61 -6.65 -8.73 0.58
C CYS A 61 -7.68 -9.86 0.41
N VAL A 62 -7.86 -10.70 1.43
CA VAL A 62 -8.86 -11.77 1.39
C VAL A 62 -10.28 -11.20 1.31
N LEU A 63 -10.60 -10.19 2.13
CA LEU A 63 -11.92 -9.56 2.12
C LEU A 63 -12.22 -8.87 0.78
N LEU A 64 -11.24 -8.17 0.20
CA LEU A 64 -11.36 -7.57 -1.14
C LEU A 64 -11.51 -8.65 -2.23
N ALA A 65 -10.81 -9.77 -2.12
CA ALA A 65 -10.96 -10.88 -3.07
C ALA A 65 -12.35 -11.54 -2.96
N LEU A 66 -12.89 -11.64 -1.75
CA LEU A 66 -14.27 -12.09 -1.52
C LEU A 66 -15.29 -11.09 -2.09
N ASP A 67 -15.07 -9.79 -1.92
CA ASP A 67 -15.91 -8.73 -2.49
C ASP A 67 -15.91 -8.77 -4.03
N LEU A 68 -14.76 -9.04 -4.66
CA LEU A 68 -14.66 -9.22 -6.11
C LEU A 68 -15.31 -10.51 -6.63
N LEU A 69 -15.50 -11.52 -5.77
CA LEU A 69 -16.07 -12.82 -6.15
C LEU A 69 -17.61 -12.84 -6.07
N LEU A 70 -18.19 -12.07 -5.15
CA LEU A 70 -19.64 -11.99 -4.89
C LEU A 70 -20.36 -11.05 -5.86
#